data_AF-A0A2G9Y9C5-F1
#
_entry.id   AF-A0A2G9Y9C5-F1
#
_cell.length_a   1.000
_cell.length_b   1.000
_cell.length_c   1.000
_cell.angle_alpha   90.00
_cell.angle_beta   90.00
_cell.angle_gamma   90.00
#
_symmetry.space_group_name_H-M   'P 1'
#
loop_
_entity.id
_entity.type
_entity.pdbx_description
1 polymer ?
#
loop_
_entity_poly.entity_id
_entity_poly.type
_entity_poly.pdbx_seq_one_letter_code
_entity_poly.pdbx_strand_id
1 'polypeptide(L)'
;VASISGAILAVCSCTVLPLFSGIYKRGAGLGPAIAFLYSGPAINVLAIIMTARILGWQLGLARAIGAVGFSIVIGLLMHFIFLKEEHQRQANGEFRPGETKEPRSLIKNILYFFSMVAVLVFANWGKPQGNQVVWALIYHYKWWLTGFFLISLFLMLWKWFKKDELKDWLGATGVFALQILPLLLGGVLVSGFLLGRVGHEGIIPSRIVTNLVGGNSFFANFFASIVAAFMYFATLTEVPILQGLIGSGMGKGPALALLLAGPALSLPSMFVLRSIIGTKKTVVYVSLVVVMSTITGMLFGWL
;
A
#
# COMPACT_ATOMS: atom_id res chain seq x y z
N VAL A 1 -2.59 8.23 -16.18
CA VAL A 1 -1.30 7.54 -15.95
C VAL A 1 -1.08 7.26 -14.47
N ALA A 2 -0.91 8.27 -13.61
CA ALA A 2 -0.64 8.09 -12.17
C ALA A 2 -1.64 7.15 -11.45
N SER A 3 -2.93 7.28 -11.76
CA SER A 3 -4.01 6.44 -11.22
C SER A 3 -3.88 4.95 -11.57
N ILE A 4 -3.28 4.58 -12.71
CA ILE A 4 -3.22 3.19 -13.18
C ILE A 4 -1.83 2.58 -12.96
N SER A 5 -0.79 3.42 -12.85
CA SER A 5 0.58 2.94 -12.62
C SER A 5 0.75 2.13 -11.33
N GLY A 6 -0.10 2.39 -10.31
CA GLY A 6 -0.13 1.61 -9.08
C GLY A 6 -0.55 0.14 -9.26
N ALA A 7 -1.28 -0.19 -10.34
CA ALA A 7 -1.68 -1.57 -10.60
C ALA A 7 -0.50 -2.48 -10.97
N ILE A 8 0.49 -1.93 -11.68
CA ILE A 8 1.67 -2.68 -12.15
C ILE A 8 2.71 -2.77 -11.05
N LEU A 9 2.86 -1.67 -10.31
CA LEU A 9 3.83 -1.54 -9.23
C LEU A 9 3.19 -2.11 -7.96
N ALA A 10 3.38 -3.41 -7.71
CA ALA A 10 2.96 -4.09 -6.48
C ALA A 10 3.70 -3.51 -5.24
N VAL A 11 3.32 -2.29 -4.87
CA VAL A 11 4.00 -1.42 -3.91
C VAL A 11 3.05 -1.25 -2.72
N CYS A 12 3.58 -1.45 -1.52
CA CYS A 12 2.85 -1.28 -0.27
C CYS A 12 2.90 0.19 0.20
N SER A 13 2.09 0.54 1.20
CA SER A 13 2.05 1.87 1.82
C SER A 13 3.43 2.36 2.30
N CYS A 14 4.32 1.45 2.72
CA CYS A 14 5.67 1.75 3.18
C CYS A 14 6.63 2.15 2.04
N THR A 15 6.44 1.62 0.83
CA THR A 15 7.32 1.88 -0.32
C THR A 15 6.77 2.96 -1.25
N VAL A 16 5.45 3.22 -1.22
CA VAL A 16 4.83 4.27 -2.03
C VAL A 16 5.14 5.67 -1.50
N LEU A 17 5.36 5.86 -0.19
CA LEU A 17 5.65 7.17 0.40
C LEU A 17 6.99 7.77 -0.05
N PRO A 18 8.13 7.03 -0.04
CA PRO A 18 9.37 7.53 -0.61
C PRO A 18 9.24 7.84 -2.11
N LEU A 19 8.53 6.99 -2.87
CA LEU A 19 8.29 7.21 -4.29
C LEU A 19 7.46 8.48 -4.53
N PHE A 20 6.39 8.66 -3.75
CA PHE A 20 5.58 9.87 -3.73
C PHE A 20 6.43 11.11 -3.43
N SER A 21 7.24 11.08 -2.36
CA SER A 21 8.15 12.17 -2.02
C SER A 21 9.10 12.48 -3.17
N GLY A 22 9.67 11.45 -3.80
CA GLY A 22 10.55 11.61 -4.97
C GLY A 22 9.84 12.25 -6.15
N ILE A 23 8.64 11.78 -6.50
CA ILE A 23 7.82 12.31 -7.60
C ILE A 23 7.42 13.77 -7.33
N TYR A 24 6.95 14.06 -6.10
CA TYR A 24 6.49 15.39 -5.69
C TYR A 24 7.62 16.42 -5.58
N LYS A 25 8.81 16.01 -5.11
CA LYS A 25 10.01 16.86 -5.06
C LYS A 25 10.65 17.07 -6.44
N ARG A 26 10.47 16.12 -7.38
CA ARG A 26 10.88 16.26 -8.79
C ARG A 26 9.92 17.10 -9.63
N GLY A 27 8.97 17.78 -9.02
CA GLY A 27 8.12 18.78 -9.69
C GLY A 27 6.82 18.24 -10.24
N ALA A 28 6.46 16.99 -9.97
CA ALA A 28 5.09 16.57 -10.22
C ALA A 28 4.12 17.40 -9.36
N GLY A 29 3.02 17.85 -9.96
CA GLY A 29 1.97 18.54 -9.23
C GLY A 29 1.37 17.67 -8.11
N LEU A 30 0.82 18.33 -7.09
CA LEU A 30 0.22 17.66 -5.93
C LEU A 30 -0.82 16.61 -6.34
N GLY A 31 -1.69 16.91 -7.30
CA GLY A 31 -2.75 15.99 -7.74
C GLY A 31 -2.23 14.66 -8.30
N PRO A 32 -1.40 14.67 -9.36
CA PRO A 32 -0.78 13.44 -9.89
C PRO A 32 0.02 12.66 -8.84
N ALA A 33 0.73 13.36 -7.95
CA ALA A 33 1.48 12.72 -6.88
C ALA A 33 0.56 12.01 -5.88
N ILE A 34 -0.53 12.65 -5.44
CA ILE A 34 -1.52 12.05 -4.54
C ILE A 34 -2.29 10.90 -5.20
N ALA A 35 -2.64 11.04 -6.48
CA ALA A 35 -3.27 9.95 -7.23
C ALA A 35 -2.37 8.70 -7.26
N PHE A 36 -1.07 8.89 -7.48
CA PHE A 36 -0.08 7.82 -7.38
C PHE A 36 0.00 7.24 -5.96
N LEU A 37 0.09 8.10 -4.94
CA LEU A 37 0.17 7.72 -3.53
C LEU A 37 -0.98 6.80 -3.11
N TYR A 38 -2.21 7.15 -3.50
CA TYR A 38 -3.39 6.34 -3.21
C TYR A 38 -3.43 5.05 -4.05
N SER A 39 -3.19 5.17 -5.37
CA SER A 39 -3.36 4.04 -6.30
C SER A 39 -2.40 2.88 -6.06
N GLY A 40 -1.15 3.15 -5.63
CA GLY A 40 -0.11 2.15 -5.42
C GLY A 40 -0.57 0.96 -4.56
N PRO A 41 -0.92 1.19 -3.30
CA PRO A 41 -1.38 0.12 -2.42
C PRO A 41 -2.83 -0.33 -2.71
N ALA A 42 -3.68 0.55 -3.25
CA ALA A 42 -5.12 0.27 -3.41
C ALA A 42 -5.45 -0.60 -4.64
N ILE A 43 -4.70 -0.49 -5.75
CA ILE A 43 -4.97 -1.20 -7.02
C ILE A 43 -4.06 -2.42 -7.19
N ASN A 44 -3.46 -2.90 -6.10
CA ASN A 44 -2.58 -4.07 -6.14
C ASN A 44 -3.32 -5.29 -6.73
N VAL A 45 -2.84 -5.78 -7.88
CA VAL A 45 -3.43 -6.91 -8.61
C VAL A 45 -3.58 -8.14 -7.72
N LEU A 46 -2.59 -8.45 -6.88
CA LEU A 46 -2.67 -9.58 -5.96
C LEU A 46 -3.78 -9.40 -4.92
N ALA A 47 -3.94 -8.18 -4.39
CA ALA A 47 -4.98 -7.88 -3.43
C ALA A 47 -6.38 -7.96 -4.07
N ILE A 48 -6.54 -7.47 -5.30
CA ILE A 48 -7.80 -7.56 -6.06
C ILE A 48 -8.15 -9.03 -6.33
N ILE A 49 -7.21 -9.82 -6.84
CA ILE A 49 -7.42 -11.26 -7.12
C ILE A 49 -7.78 -12.01 -5.83
N MET A 50 -7.06 -11.74 -4.74
CA MET A 50 -7.30 -12.39 -3.45
C MET A 50 -8.68 -11.99 -2.88
N THR A 51 -9.05 -10.71 -2.97
CA THR A 51 -10.38 -10.21 -2.59
C THR A 51 -11.47 -10.93 -3.39
N ALA A 52 -11.29 -11.02 -4.72
CA ALA A 52 -12.24 -11.67 -5.60
C ALA A 52 -12.42 -13.16 -5.32
N ARG A 53 -11.32 -13.87 -5.02
CA ARG A 53 -11.33 -15.31 -4.74
C ARG A 53 -11.90 -15.65 -3.35
N ILE A 54 -11.64 -14.82 -2.34
CA ILE A 54 -11.97 -15.13 -0.94
C ILE A 54 -13.31 -14.49 -0.54
N LEU A 55 -13.53 -13.22 -0.88
CA LEU A 55 -14.73 -12.45 -0.49
C LEU A 55 -15.79 -12.38 -1.60
N GLY A 56 -15.46 -12.86 -2.79
CA GLY A 56 -16.34 -12.92 -3.94
C GLY A 56 -16.01 -11.87 -5.01
N TRP A 57 -16.33 -12.21 -6.26
CA TRP A 57 -15.99 -11.41 -7.44
C TRP A 57 -16.55 -9.98 -7.39
N GLN A 58 -17.75 -9.81 -6.84
CA GLN A 58 -18.42 -8.51 -6.69
C GLN A 58 -17.58 -7.52 -5.88
N LEU A 59 -17.05 -7.95 -4.73
CA LEU A 59 -16.20 -7.13 -3.87
C LEU A 59 -14.84 -6.84 -4.52
N GLY A 60 -14.26 -7.83 -5.20
CA GLY A 60 -13.01 -7.65 -5.93
C GLY A 60 -13.13 -6.61 -7.04
N LEU A 61 -14.20 -6.67 -7.83
CA LEU A 61 -14.48 -5.71 -8.90
C LEU A 61 -14.79 -4.32 -8.33
N ALA A 62 -15.61 -4.24 -7.28
CA ALA A 62 -15.92 -2.98 -6.62
C ALA A 62 -14.68 -2.31 -6.02
N ARG A 63 -13.77 -3.10 -5.43
CA ARG A 63 -12.46 -2.61 -4.96
C ARG A 63 -11.64 -2.03 -6.11
N ALA A 64 -11.53 -2.74 -7.22
CA ALA A 64 -10.74 -2.31 -8.37
C ALA A 64 -11.28 -0.99 -8.97
N ILE A 65 -12.58 -0.92 -9.24
CA ILE A 65 -13.23 0.27 -9.79
C ILE A 65 -13.17 1.43 -8.80
N GLY A 66 -13.49 1.17 -7.52
CA GLY A 66 -13.44 2.17 -6.46
C GLY A 66 -12.04 2.76 -6.28
N ALA A 67 -11.00 1.92 -6.27
CA ALA A 67 -9.63 2.38 -6.09
C ALA A 67 -9.14 3.25 -7.26
N VAL A 68 -9.45 2.86 -8.51
CA VAL A 68 -9.15 3.68 -9.70
C VAL A 68 -9.91 5.02 -9.60
N GLY A 69 -11.22 4.97 -9.36
CA GLY A 69 -12.05 6.18 -9.26
C GLY A 69 -11.56 7.13 -8.18
N PHE A 70 -11.23 6.62 -6.99
CA PHE A 70 -10.76 7.42 -5.86
C PHE A 70 -9.44 8.10 -6.16
N SER A 71 -8.49 7.38 -6.74
CA SER A 71 -7.19 7.97 -7.09
C SER A 71 -7.35 9.19 -8.00
N ILE A 72 -8.30 9.15 -8.95
CA ILE A 72 -8.61 10.26 -9.86
C ILE A 72 -9.30 11.39 -9.10
N VAL A 73 -10.39 11.09 -8.39
CA VAL A 73 -11.19 12.10 -7.69
C VAL A 73 -10.37 12.80 -6.60
N ILE A 74 -9.67 12.04 -5.75
CA ILE A 74 -8.84 12.58 -4.66
C ILE A 74 -7.68 13.40 -5.25
N GLY A 75 -7.03 12.91 -6.31
CA GLY A 75 -5.96 13.64 -6.98
C GLY A 75 -6.43 14.98 -7.56
N LEU A 76 -7.58 14.99 -8.23
CA LEU A 76 -8.18 16.21 -8.78
C LEU A 76 -8.61 17.17 -7.68
N LEU A 77 -9.32 16.70 -6.66
CA LEU A 77 -9.74 17.54 -5.53
C LEU A 77 -8.55 18.17 -4.82
N MET A 78 -7.49 17.40 -4.56
CA MET A 78 -6.26 17.93 -3.97
C MET A 78 -5.60 18.99 -4.86
N HIS A 79 -5.60 18.79 -6.18
CA HIS A 79 -5.08 19.79 -7.11
C HIS A 79 -5.91 21.08 -7.07
N PHE A 80 -7.24 21.00 -7.12
CA PHE A 80 -8.11 22.17 -7.13
C PHE A 80 -8.09 22.93 -5.79
N ILE A 81 -8.10 22.21 -4.66
CA ILE A 81 -8.08 22.83 -3.33
C ILE A 81 -6.78 23.61 -3.09
N PHE A 82 -5.65 23.09 -3.56
CA PHE A 82 -4.33 23.65 -3.28
C PHE A 82 -3.65 24.27 -4.50
N LEU A 83 -4.42 24.62 -5.54
CA LEU A 83 -3.90 25.17 -6.80
C LEU A 83 -3.05 26.44 -6.58
N LYS A 84 -3.53 27.35 -5.72
CA LYS A 84 -2.83 28.61 -5.42
C LYS A 84 -1.51 28.39 -4.69
N GLU A 85 -1.49 27.50 -3.71
CA GLU A 85 -0.29 27.15 -2.96
C GLU A 85 0.74 26.44 -3.86
N GLU A 86 0.28 25.61 -4.80
CA GLU A 86 1.14 24.93 -5.76
C GLU A 86 1.76 25.90 -6.77
N HIS A 87 0.99 26.87 -7.27
CA HIS A 87 1.54 27.94 -8.11
C HIS A 87 2.58 28.79 -7.36
N GLN A 88 2.34 29.10 -6.08
CA GLN A 88 3.33 29.79 -5.24
C GLN A 88 4.58 28.94 -5.02
N ARG A 89 4.46 27.63 -4.80
CA ARG A 89 5.60 26.70 -4.66
C ARG A 89 6.48 26.70 -5.91
N GLN A 90 5.86 26.70 -7.09
CA GLN A 90 6.58 26.74 -8.37
C GLN A 90 7.22 28.11 -8.60
N ALA A 91 6.52 29.20 -8.26
CA ALA A 91 7.02 30.57 -8.41
C ALA A 91 8.16 30.92 -7.45
N ASN A 92 8.14 30.40 -6.23
CA ASN A 92 9.15 30.67 -5.19
C ASN A 92 10.47 29.92 -5.40
N GLY A 93 10.61 29.12 -6.47
CA GLY A 93 11.86 28.40 -6.76
C GLY A 93 12.20 27.28 -5.77
N GLU A 94 11.27 26.86 -4.91
CA GLU A 94 11.42 25.62 -4.12
C GLU A 94 11.55 24.38 -5.02
N PHE A 95 11.12 24.52 -6.27
CA PHE A 95 11.46 23.60 -7.34
C PHE A 95 12.89 23.84 -7.84
N ARG A 96 13.84 23.09 -7.28
CA ARG A 96 15.18 22.90 -7.89
C ARG A 96 15.14 21.64 -8.75
N PRO A 97 14.92 21.72 -10.07
CA PRO A 97 15.06 20.57 -10.94
C PRO A 97 16.51 20.09 -10.89
N GLY A 98 16.74 18.97 -10.19
CA GLY A 98 17.89 18.13 -10.45
C GLY A 98 19.25 18.55 -9.89
N GLU A 99 19.35 19.08 -8.67
CA GLU A 99 20.62 18.94 -7.92
C GLU A 99 20.74 17.51 -7.32
N THR A 100 20.51 16.48 -8.14
CA THR A 100 21.14 15.18 -7.89
C THR A 100 22.52 15.26 -8.51
N LYS A 101 23.53 15.55 -7.68
CA LYS A 101 24.94 15.39 -8.05
C LYS A 101 25.15 13.98 -8.61
N GLU A 102 25.38 13.96 -9.93
CA GLU A 102 25.68 12.84 -10.83
C GLU A 102 24.60 11.77 -11.03
N PRO A 103 23.90 11.75 -12.20
CA PRO A 103 23.14 10.58 -12.59
C PRO A 103 24.12 9.42 -12.82
N ARG A 104 24.09 8.41 -11.93
CA ARG A 104 24.77 7.14 -12.18
C ARG A 104 24.31 6.59 -13.53
N SER A 105 25.25 6.03 -14.30
CA SER A 105 24.95 5.44 -15.62
C SER A 105 23.70 4.56 -15.57
N LEU A 106 22.79 4.76 -16.53
CA LEU A 106 21.52 4.02 -16.64
C LEU A 106 21.72 2.50 -16.57
N ILE A 107 22.82 1.99 -17.15
CA ILE A 107 23.17 0.56 -17.15
C ILE A 107 23.42 0.06 -15.72
N LYS A 108 24.09 0.84 -14.87
CA LYS A 108 24.32 0.48 -13.47
C LYS A 108 23.00 0.39 -12.70
N ASN A 109 22.07 1.32 -12.94
CA ASN A 109 20.76 1.29 -12.30
C ASN A 109 19.94 0.09 -12.78
N ILE A 110 19.93 -0.21 -14.08
CA ILE A 110 19.23 -1.36 -14.64
C ILE A 110 19.77 -2.66 -14.04
N LEU A 111 21.09 -2.84 -14.00
CA LEU A 111 21.71 -4.05 -13.42
C LEU A 111 21.42 -4.19 -11.93
N TYR A 112 21.44 -3.09 -11.18
CA TYR A 112 21.09 -3.08 -9.76
C TYR A 112 19.63 -3.50 -9.55
N PHE A 113 18.67 -2.83 -10.21
CA PHE A 113 17.25 -3.17 -10.07
C PHE A 113 16.95 -4.60 -10.55
N PHE A 114 17.56 -5.03 -11.65
CA PHE A 114 17.42 -6.39 -12.16
C PHE A 114 17.92 -7.42 -11.15
N SER A 115 19.10 -7.23 -10.56
CA SER A 115 19.61 -8.15 -9.54
C SER A 115 18.70 -8.21 -8.31
N MET A 116 18.15 -7.07 -7.86
CA MET A 116 17.24 -7.03 -6.72
C MET A 116 15.92 -7.78 -6.99
N VAL A 117 15.32 -7.57 -8.17
CA VAL A 117 14.11 -8.28 -8.61
C VAL A 117 14.40 -9.78 -8.78
N ALA A 118 15.52 -10.13 -9.39
CA ALA A 118 15.93 -11.52 -9.60
C ALA A 118 16.11 -12.27 -8.27
N VAL A 119 16.75 -11.65 -7.26
CA VAL A 119 16.84 -12.24 -5.90
C VAL A 119 15.45 -12.54 -5.35
N LEU A 120 14.51 -11.59 -5.39
CA LEU A 120 13.16 -11.79 -4.88
C LEU A 120 12.40 -12.90 -5.62
N VAL A 121 12.50 -12.91 -6.96
CA VAL A 121 11.82 -13.88 -7.82
C VAL A 121 12.34 -15.30 -7.59
N PHE A 122 13.67 -15.50 -7.63
CA PHE A 122 14.26 -16.83 -7.48
C PHE A 122 14.21 -17.33 -6.03
N ALA A 123 14.38 -16.45 -5.02
CA ALA A 123 14.27 -16.84 -3.63
C ALA A 123 12.86 -17.35 -3.30
N ASN A 124 11.83 -16.67 -3.82
CA ASN A 124 10.43 -17.01 -3.59
C ASN A 124 9.86 -17.99 -4.63
N TRP A 125 10.70 -18.61 -5.47
CA TRP A 125 10.22 -19.53 -6.51
C TRP A 125 9.55 -20.75 -5.87
N GLY A 126 8.26 -20.91 -6.19
CA GLY A 126 7.38 -21.93 -5.62
C GLY A 126 7.59 -23.33 -6.20
N LYS A 127 7.20 -24.36 -5.44
CA LYS A 127 7.21 -25.75 -5.93
C LYS A 127 6.20 -25.89 -7.10
N PRO A 128 6.60 -26.44 -8.25
CA PRO A 128 5.68 -26.64 -9.37
C PRO A 128 4.57 -27.63 -9.00
N GLN A 129 3.33 -27.29 -9.34
CA GLN A 129 2.17 -28.20 -9.30
C GLN A 129 1.87 -28.64 -10.74
N GLY A 130 2.38 -29.81 -11.15
CA GLY A 130 2.19 -30.39 -12.49
C GLY A 130 3.50 -30.75 -13.22
N ASN A 131 3.39 -31.27 -14.44
CA ASN A 131 4.50 -31.82 -15.23
C ASN A 131 5.25 -30.77 -16.05
N GLN A 132 5.59 -29.62 -15.45
CA GLN A 132 6.32 -28.56 -16.15
C GLN A 132 7.83 -28.67 -15.87
N VAL A 133 8.56 -29.29 -16.80
CA VAL A 133 10.00 -29.57 -16.70
C VAL A 133 10.83 -28.31 -16.42
N VAL A 134 10.53 -27.20 -17.11
CA VAL A 134 11.23 -25.92 -16.93
C VAL A 134 11.07 -25.38 -15.51
N TRP A 135 9.87 -25.45 -14.94
CA TRP A 135 9.61 -24.96 -13.59
C TRP A 135 10.27 -25.80 -12.50
N ALA A 136 10.38 -27.12 -12.73
CA ALA A 136 11.09 -28.03 -11.82
C ALA A 136 12.59 -27.77 -11.81
N LEU A 137 13.19 -27.53 -12.99
CA LEU A 137 14.61 -27.17 -13.12
C LEU A 137 14.93 -25.85 -12.41
N ILE A 138 14.13 -24.81 -12.64
CA ILE A 138 14.33 -23.50 -11.97
C ILE A 138 14.19 -23.67 -10.45
N TYR A 139 13.21 -24.44 -9.97
CA TYR A 139 13.05 -24.70 -8.54
C TYR A 139 14.24 -25.46 -7.93
N HIS A 140 14.81 -26.42 -8.67
CA HIS A 140 15.98 -27.18 -8.20
C HIS A 140 17.23 -26.29 -8.05
N TYR A 141 17.48 -25.41 -9.02
CA TYR A 141 18.64 -24.50 -9.02
C TYR A 141 18.39 -23.13 -8.36
N LYS A 142 17.20 -22.90 -7.76
CA LYS A 142 16.80 -21.57 -7.30
C LYS A 142 17.76 -20.94 -6.29
N TRP A 143 18.34 -21.75 -5.39
CA TRP A 143 19.27 -21.26 -4.37
C TRP A 143 20.62 -20.87 -4.97
N TRP A 144 21.08 -21.58 -6.01
CA TRP A 144 22.28 -21.22 -6.76
C TRP A 144 22.08 -19.90 -7.53
N LEU A 145 20.94 -19.77 -8.22
CA LEU A 145 20.57 -18.52 -8.91
C LEU A 145 20.44 -17.35 -7.93
N THR A 146 19.75 -17.55 -6.81
CA THR A 146 19.58 -16.52 -5.77
C THR A 146 20.93 -16.11 -5.17
N GLY A 147 21.81 -17.07 -4.88
CA GLY A 147 23.16 -16.82 -4.38
C GLY A 147 24.01 -16.00 -5.36
N PHE A 148 23.97 -16.34 -6.65
CA PHE A 148 24.65 -15.58 -7.70
C PHE A 148 24.19 -14.12 -7.74
N PHE A 149 22.87 -13.87 -7.76
CA PHE A 149 22.34 -12.50 -7.78
C PHE A 149 22.59 -11.75 -6.48
N LEU A 150 22.60 -12.41 -5.32
CA LEU A 150 22.95 -11.81 -4.04
C LEU A 150 24.42 -11.36 -4.00
N ILE A 151 25.34 -12.22 -4.46
CA ILE A 151 26.78 -11.89 -4.54
C ILE A 151 26.97 -10.73 -5.53
N SER A 152 26.33 -10.79 -6.68
CA SER A 152 26.36 -9.71 -7.67
C SER A 152 25.87 -8.38 -7.09
N LEU A 153 24.73 -8.40 -6.38
CA LEU A 153 24.16 -7.23 -5.71
C LEU A 153 25.08 -6.69 -4.61
N PHE A 154 25.69 -7.57 -3.81
CA PHE A 154 26.67 -7.18 -2.80
C PHE A 154 27.90 -6.50 -3.42
N LEU A 155 28.45 -7.05 -4.51
CA LEU A 155 29.57 -6.47 -5.24
C LEU A 155 29.21 -5.11 -5.86
N MET A 156 27.99 -4.97 -6.41
CA MET A 156 27.49 -3.69 -6.94
C MET A 156 27.35 -2.66 -5.83
N LEU A 157 26.76 -3.02 -4.68
CA LEU A 157 26.64 -2.11 -3.54
C LEU A 157 28.01 -1.65 -3.04
N TRP A 158 28.97 -2.57 -2.91
CA TRP A 158 30.30 -2.24 -2.42
C TRP A 158 31.09 -1.38 -3.42
N LYS A 159 31.03 -1.67 -4.73
CA LYS A 159 31.80 -0.94 -5.74
C LYS A 159 31.14 0.35 -6.22
N TRP A 160 29.81 0.45 -6.20
CA TRP A 160 29.08 1.54 -6.87
C TRP A 160 28.41 2.54 -5.91
N PHE A 161 28.22 2.22 -4.63
CA PHE A 161 27.59 3.12 -3.66
C PHE A 161 28.61 3.65 -2.65
N LYS A 162 28.41 4.89 -2.18
CA LYS A 162 29.26 5.48 -1.13
C LYS A 162 28.91 4.88 0.23
N LYS A 163 29.91 4.71 1.10
CA LYS A 163 29.71 4.14 2.45
C LYS A 163 28.69 4.93 3.27
N ASP A 164 28.64 6.24 3.09
CA ASP A 164 27.68 7.11 3.80
C ASP A 164 26.25 6.90 3.32
N GLU A 165 26.04 6.76 2.00
CA GLU A 165 24.71 6.43 1.44
C GLU A 165 24.22 5.05 1.89
N LEU A 166 25.11 4.06 1.97
CA LEU A 166 24.78 2.73 2.50
C LEU A 166 24.38 2.79 3.97
N LYS A 167 25.09 3.58 4.80
CA LYS A 167 24.75 3.78 6.21
C LYS A 167 23.41 4.47 6.38
N ASP A 168 23.13 5.52 5.60
CA ASP A 168 21.84 6.21 5.61
C ASP A 168 20.71 5.27 5.19
N TRP A 169 20.92 4.48 4.13
CA TRP A 169 19.93 3.51 3.66
C TRP A 169 19.67 2.39 4.67
N LEU A 170 20.72 1.83 5.28
CA LEU A 170 20.60 0.82 6.35
C LEU A 170 19.94 1.40 7.59
N GLY A 171 20.28 2.63 7.97
CA GLY A 171 19.66 3.34 9.09
C GLY A 171 18.18 3.58 8.86
N ALA A 172 17.81 4.12 7.69
CA ALA A 172 16.40 4.32 7.32
C ALA A 172 15.63 3.00 7.29
N THR A 173 16.19 1.96 6.66
CA THR A 173 15.57 0.63 6.60
C THR A 173 15.40 0.02 7.98
N GLY A 174 16.41 0.15 8.85
CA GLY A 174 16.38 -0.31 10.24
C GLY A 174 15.31 0.41 11.06
N VAL A 175 15.18 1.73 10.92
CA VAL A 175 14.13 2.52 11.59
C VAL A 175 12.74 2.06 11.13
N PHE A 176 12.52 1.88 9.83
CA PHE A 176 11.25 1.37 9.33
C PHE A 176 10.97 -0.05 9.82
N ALA A 177 11.97 -0.94 9.83
CA ALA A 177 11.82 -2.30 10.33
C ALA A 177 11.45 -2.30 11.83
N LEU A 178 12.14 -1.49 12.65
CA LEU A 178 11.88 -1.37 14.08
C LEU A 178 10.54 -0.70 14.40
N GLN A 179 9.99 0.12 13.51
CA GLN A 179 8.64 0.66 13.67
C GLN A 179 7.57 -0.33 13.20
N ILE A 180 7.74 -0.90 12.01
CA ILE A 180 6.72 -1.75 11.36
C ILE A 180 6.61 -3.11 12.02
N LEU A 181 7.73 -3.77 12.33
CA LEU A 181 7.73 -5.15 12.85
C LEU A 181 6.98 -5.31 14.18
N PRO A 182 7.24 -4.51 15.23
CA PRO A 182 6.51 -4.65 16.49
C PRO A 182 5.04 -4.25 16.37
N LEU A 183 4.72 -3.22 15.58
CA LEU A 183 3.34 -2.82 15.31
C LEU A 183 2.57 -3.92 14.56
N LEU A 184 3.19 -4.55 13.55
CA LEU A 184 2.59 -5.64 12.79
C LEU A 184 2.40 -6.87 13.68
N LEU A 185 3.43 -7.32 14.39
CA LEU A 185 3.33 -8.48 15.29
C LEU A 185 2.29 -8.24 16.38
N GLY A 186 2.32 -7.07 17.03
CA GLY A 186 1.33 -6.68 18.03
C GLY A 186 -0.08 -6.64 17.45
N GLY A 187 -0.26 -6.01 16.28
CA GLY A 187 -1.55 -5.91 15.60
C GLY A 187 -2.14 -7.27 15.21
N VAL A 188 -1.31 -8.18 14.67
CA VAL A 188 -1.75 -9.53 14.29
C VAL A 188 -2.12 -10.35 15.53
N LEU A 189 -1.31 -10.31 16.60
CA LEU A 189 -1.60 -11.02 17.84
C LEU A 189 -2.86 -10.49 18.53
N VAL A 190 -2.98 -9.17 18.66
CA VAL A 190 -4.16 -8.51 19.25
C VAL A 190 -5.39 -8.80 18.41
N SER A 191 -5.33 -8.67 17.08
CA SER A 191 -6.46 -8.98 16.20
C SER A 191 -6.87 -10.45 16.31
N GLY A 192 -5.92 -11.39 16.35
CA GLY A 192 -6.22 -12.81 16.49
C GLY A 192 -6.83 -13.16 17.85
N PHE A 193 -6.38 -12.51 18.92
CA PHE A 193 -6.92 -12.67 20.27
C PHE A 193 -8.32 -12.07 20.42
N LEU A 194 -8.55 -10.90 19.81
CA LEU A 194 -9.82 -10.18 19.88
C LEU A 194 -10.89 -10.78 18.96
N LEU A 195 -10.56 -11.04 17.69
CA LEU A 195 -11.53 -11.52 16.68
C LEU A 195 -11.62 -13.05 16.61
N GLY A 196 -10.69 -13.75 17.26
CA GLY A 196 -10.63 -15.20 17.21
C GLY A 196 -10.11 -15.73 15.87
N ARG A 197 -10.33 -17.03 15.66
CA ARG A 197 -10.00 -17.72 14.40
C ARG A 197 -11.27 -18.17 13.72
N VAL A 198 -11.22 -18.47 12.43
CA VAL A 198 -12.37 -19.00 11.69
C VAL A 198 -12.99 -20.19 12.45
N GLY A 199 -14.25 -20.02 12.86
CA GLY A 199 -15.02 -21.01 13.62
C GLY A 199 -14.84 -21.01 15.15
N HIS A 200 -14.06 -20.10 15.75
CA HIS A 200 -13.93 -19.94 17.21
C HIS A 200 -14.01 -18.46 17.58
N GLU A 201 -14.96 -18.09 18.45
CA GLU A 201 -15.10 -16.71 18.90
C GLU A 201 -13.86 -16.26 19.71
N GLY A 202 -13.42 -15.03 19.45
CA GLY A 202 -12.40 -14.35 20.26
C GLY A 202 -13.04 -13.64 21.46
N ILE A 203 -12.29 -12.69 22.04
CA ILE A 203 -12.79 -11.89 23.18
C ILE A 203 -13.88 -10.90 22.76
N ILE A 204 -13.84 -10.37 21.54
CA ILE A 204 -14.88 -9.47 21.03
C ILE A 204 -16.04 -10.35 20.56
N PRO A 205 -17.21 -10.32 21.24
CA PRO A 205 -18.35 -11.12 20.83
C PRO A 205 -18.83 -10.66 19.46
N SER A 206 -19.25 -11.62 18.63
CA SER A 206 -19.83 -11.39 17.30
C SER A 206 -20.93 -10.32 17.31
N ARG A 207 -21.71 -10.23 18.40
CA ARG A 207 -22.73 -9.19 18.62
C ARG A 207 -22.19 -7.74 18.52
N ILE A 208 -20.98 -7.47 19.00
CA ILE A 208 -20.39 -6.12 18.91
C ILE A 208 -20.07 -5.77 17.45
N VAL A 209 -19.54 -6.74 16.70
CA VAL A 209 -19.26 -6.59 15.27
C VAL A 209 -20.55 -6.34 14.49
N THR A 210 -21.61 -7.11 14.76
CA THR A 210 -22.91 -6.92 14.10
C THR A 210 -23.53 -5.56 14.43
N ASN A 211 -23.42 -5.09 15.68
CA ASN A 211 -23.99 -3.80 16.09
C ASN A 211 -23.27 -2.60 15.47
N LEU A 212 -21.94 -2.65 15.32
CA LEU A 212 -21.15 -1.53 14.80
C LEU A 212 -21.04 -1.55 13.27
N VAL A 213 -20.84 -2.72 12.68
CA VAL A 213 -20.52 -2.86 11.25
C VAL A 213 -21.37 -3.91 10.52
N GLY A 214 -22.45 -4.43 11.11
CA GLY A 214 -23.24 -5.51 10.51
C GLY A 214 -24.24 -5.07 9.44
N GLY A 215 -24.66 -3.81 9.46
CA GLY A 215 -25.52 -3.23 8.43
C GLY A 215 -24.74 -2.50 7.32
N ASN A 216 -25.46 -2.00 6.32
CA ASN A 216 -24.93 -1.11 5.29
C ASN A 216 -25.32 0.37 5.54
N SER A 217 -25.51 0.75 6.81
CA SER A 217 -25.86 2.11 7.20
C SER A 217 -24.69 3.07 7.01
N PHE A 218 -24.96 4.37 6.95
CA PHE A 218 -23.92 5.39 6.90
C PHE A 218 -22.92 5.23 8.06
N PHE A 219 -23.42 5.01 9.29
CA PHE A 219 -22.57 4.86 10.47
C PHE A 219 -21.63 3.66 10.37
N ALA A 220 -22.13 2.50 9.91
CA ALA A 220 -21.32 1.29 9.76
C ALA A 220 -20.16 1.50 8.76
N ASN A 221 -20.44 2.14 7.63
CA ASN A 221 -19.43 2.46 6.61
C ASN A 221 -18.43 3.52 7.07
N PHE A 222 -18.91 4.54 7.77
CA PHE A 222 -18.09 5.62 8.30
C PHE A 222 -17.15 5.11 9.40
N PHE A 223 -17.68 4.33 10.33
CA PHE A 223 -16.91 3.70 11.38
C PHE A 223 -15.84 2.77 10.80
N ALA A 224 -16.21 1.92 9.83
CA ALA A 224 -15.25 1.05 9.15
C ALA A 224 -14.14 1.84 8.44
N SER A 225 -14.47 2.97 7.78
CA SER A 225 -13.47 3.82 7.11
C SER A 225 -12.50 4.47 8.10
N ILE A 226 -12.99 4.96 9.25
CA ILE A 226 -12.14 5.55 10.29
C ILE A 226 -11.24 4.49 10.90
N VAL A 227 -11.81 3.35 11.29
CA VAL A 227 -11.04 2.26 11.89
C VAL A 227 -9.95 1.82 10.92
N ALA A 228 -10.28 1.62 9.64
CA ALA A 228 -9.31 1.32 8.59
C ALA A 228 -8.20 2.38 8.47
N ALA A 229 -8.53 3.67 8.58
CA ALA A 229 -7.57 4.75 8.45
C ALA A 229 -6.48 4.72 9.55
N PHE A 230 -6.80 4.25 10.74
CA PHE A 230 -5.86 4.14 11.85
C PHE A 230 -5.18 2.77 11.91
N MET A 231 -5.82 1.72 11.37
CA MET A 231 -5.28 0.38 11.34
C MET A 231 -4.13 0.28 10.34
N TYR A 232 -2.98 -0.22 10.81
CA TYR A 232 -1.87 -0.55 9.94
C TYR A 232 -1.92 -2.04 9.59
N PHE A 233 -2.46 -2.36 8.40
CA PHE A 233 -2.47 -3.72 7.86
C PHE A 233 -1.63 -3.84 6.60
N ALA A 234 -1.03 -5.02 6.43
CA ALA A 234 -0.52 -5.40 5.12
C ALA A 234 -1.72 -5.68 4.21
N THR A 235 -1.70 -5.17 2.98
CA THR A 235 -2.82 -5.30 2.02
C THR A 235 -3.26 -6.75 1.79
N LEU A 236 -2.33 -7.71 1.91
CA LEU A 236 -2.62 -9.15 1.80
C LEU A 236 -3.31 -9.74 3.04
N THR A 237 -3.10 -9.14 4.21
CA THR A 237 -3.73 -9.57 5.48
C THR A 237 -5.13 -9.01 5.69
N GLU A 238 -5.51 -7.95 4.96
CA GLU A 238 -6.85 -7.36 5.04
C GLU A 238 -7.93 -8.36 4.63
N VAL A 239 -7.69 -9.15 3.57
CA VAL A 239 -8.70 -10.04 2.99
C VAL A 239 -9.12 -11.17 3.95
N PRO A 240 -8.19 -11.91 4.60
CA PRO A 240 -8.57 -12.91 5.60
C PRO A 240 -9.22 -12.31 6.85
N ILE A 241 -8.79 -11.12 7.29
CA ILE A 241 -9.39 -10.43 8.44
C ILE A 241 -10.85 -10.08 8.13
N LEU A 242 -11.10 -9.50 6.95
CA LEU A 242 -12.46 -9.21 6.48
C LEU A 242 -13.31 -10.46 6.30
N GLN A 243 -12.72 -11.57 5.86
CA GLN A 243 -13.42 -12.85 5.78
C GLN A 243 -13.91 -13.28 7.18
N GLY A 244 -13.05 -13.14 8.20
CA GLY A 244 -13.43 -13.40 9.59
C GLY A 244 -14.56 -12.47 10.06
N LEU A 245 -14.42 -11.16 9.83
CA LEU A 245 -15.42 -10.17 10.25
C LEU A 245 -16.78 -10.35 9.56
N ILE A 246 -16.79 -10.68 8.25
CA ILE A 246 -18.01 -11.00 7.50
C ILE A 246 -18.64 -12.28 8.06
N GLY A 247 -17.82 -13.28 8.40
CA GLY A 247 -18.28 -14.48 9.11
C GLY A 247 -18.90 -14.17 10.49
N SER A 248 -18.46 -13.09 11.14
CA SER A 248 -19.02 -12.56 12.39
C SER A 248 -20.18 -11.57 12.18
N GLY A 249 -20.69 -11.43 10.96
CA GLY A 249 -21.88 -10.64 10.64
C GLY A 249 -21.63 -9.22 10.14
N MET A 250 -20.41 -8.87 9.71
CA MET A 250 -20.09 -7.58 9.08
C MET A 250 -20.73 -7.45 7.68
N GLY A 251 -21.29 -6.27 7.39
CA GLY A 251 -21.90 -5.95 6.10
C GLY A 251 -20.89 -5.81 4.96
N LYS A 252 -21.34 -6.06 3.72
CA LYS A 252 -20.51 -5.93 2.50
C LYS A 252 -20.09 -4.49 2.22
N GLY A 253 -20.92 -3.50 2.56
CA GLY A 253 -20.60 -2.08 2.41
C GLY A 253 -19.42 -1.66 3.29
N PRO A 254 -19.52 -1.83 4.62
CA PRO A 254 -18.42 -1.58 5.55
C PRO A 254 -17.13 -2.33 5.18
N ALA A 255 -17.26 -3.53 4.58
CA ALA A 255 -16.12 -4.31 4.12
C ALA A 255 -15.40 -3.61 2.98
N LEU A 256 -16.14 -3.12 1.99
CA LEU A 256 -15.55 -2.35 0.90
C LEU A 256 -14.96 -1.03 1.38
N ALA A 257 -15.63 -0.33 2.30
CA ALA A 257 -15.13 0.91 2.91
C ALA A 257 -13.77 0.69 3.59
N LEU A 258 -13.62 -0.41 4.34
CA LEU A 258 -12.37 -0.82 4.97
C LEU A 258 -11.29 -1.13 3.93
N LEU A 259 -11.63 -1.87 2.87
CA LEU A 259 -10.70 -2.24 1.78
C LEU A 259 -10.18 -1.05 0.96
N LEU A 260 -10.94 0.06 0.92
CA LEU A 260 -10.58 1.26 0.17
C LEU A 260 -9.82 2.28 1.03
N ALA A 261 -10.08 2.35 2.32
CA ALA A 261 -9.39 3.24 3.25
C ALA A 261 -8.05 2.66 3.76
N GLY A 262 -8.03 1.37 4.14
CA GLY A 262 -6.89 0.73 4.79
C GLY A 262 -5.57 0.80 4.01
N PRO A 263 -5.53 0.47 2.71
CA PRO A 263 -4.28 0.51 1.95
C PRO A 263 -3.68 1.91 1.83
N ALA A 264 -4.52 2.94 1.85
CA ALA A 264 -4.14 4.32 1.60
C ALA A 264 -3.76 5.10 2.87
N LEU A 265 -4.25 4.67 4.03
CA LEU A 265 -4.17 5.39 5.29
C LEU A 265 -3.65 4.51 6.41
N SER A 266 -2.75 5.06 7.20
CA SER A 266 -2.25 4.46 8.43
C SER A 266 -1.60 5.56 9.27
N LEU A 267 -1.51 5.38 10.58
CA LEU A 267 -0.80 6.35 11.42
C LEU A 267 0.63 6.66 10.92
N PRO A 268 1.48 5.65 10.60
CA PRO A 268 2.82 5.93 10.08
C PRO A 268 2.79 6.70 8.76
N SER A 269 1.91 6.34 7.82
CA SER A 269 1.84 7.03 6.53
C SER A 269 1.37 8.47 6.67
N MET A 270 0.45 8.77 7.58
CA MET A 270 0.00 10.12 7.88
C MET A 270 1.12 10.99 8.47
N PHE A 271 1.93 10.46 9.39
CA PHE A 271 3.07 11.19 9.96
C PHE A 271 4.11 11.53 8.90
N VAL A 272 4.46 10.58 8.03
CA VAL A 272 5.40 10.80 6.93
C VAL A 272 4.80 11.75 5.89
N LEU A 273 3.52 11.62 5.55
CA LEU A 273 2.88 12.53 4.60
C LEU A 273 2.86 13.96 5.13
N ARG A 274 2.57 14.15 6.42
CA ARG A 274 2.62 15.45 7.11
C ARG A 274 4.01 16.10 7.03
N SER A 275 5.10 15.33 7.10
CA SER A 275 6.45 15.90 6.97
C SER A 275 6.82 16.28 5.53
N ILE A 276 6.12 15.74 4.53
CA ILE A 276 6.38 16.03 3.10
C ILE A 276 5.53 17.18 2.58
N ILE A 277 4.22 17.18 2.83
CA ILE A 277 3.26 18.16 2.25
C ILE A 277 2.62 19.08 3.30
N GLY A 278 2.96 18.93 4.57
CA GLY A 278 2.42 19.74 5.67
C GLY A 278 1.08 19.23 6.22
N THR A 279 0.69 19.76 7.38
CA THR A 279 -0.50 19.32 8.13
C THR A 279 -1.80 19.53 7.36
N LYS A 280 -1.98 20.71 6.77
CA LYS A 280 -3.22 21.08 6.07
C LYS A 280 -3.54 20.11 4.94
N LYS A 281 -2.56 19.86 4.05
CA LYS A 281 -2.72 18.96 2.90
C LYS A 281 -2.93 17.51 3.34
N THR A 282 -2.20 17.05 4.36
CA THR A 282 -2.39 15.70 4.93
C THR A 282 -3.79 15.50 5.49
N VAL A 283 -4.31 16.44 6.30
CA VAL A 283 -5.66 16.34 6.88
C VAL A 283 -6.71 16.27 5.77
N VAL A 284 -6.62 17.14 4.76
CA VAL A 284 -7.55 17.10 3.62
C VAL A 284 -7.50 15.75 2.90
N TYR A 285 -6.30 15.22 2.64
CA TYR A 285 -6.15 13.89 2.03
C TYR A 285 -6.81 12.78 2.87
N VAL A 286 -6.56 12.75 4.17
CA VAL A 286 -7.17 11.75 5.08
C VAL A 286 -8.70 11.87 5.06
N SER A 287 -9.23 13.10 5.20
CA SER A 287 -10.67 13.35 5.17
C SER A 287 -11.30 12.92 3.84
N LEU A 288 -10.66 13.23 2.71
CA LEU A 288 -11.13 12.81 1.39
C LEU A 288 -11.21 11.29 1.26
N VAL A 289 -10.18 10.57 1.68
CA VAL A 289 -10.17 9.09 1.64
C VAL A 289 -11.29 8.53 2.53
N VAL A 290 -11.44 9.01 3.77
CA VAL A 290 -12.48 8.52 4.69
C VAL A 290 -13.89 8.78 4.12
N VAL A 291 -14.15 9.98 3.62
CA VAL A 291 -15.45 10.35 3.04
C VAL A 291 -15.76 9.52 1.79
N MET A 292 -14.80 9.40 0.87
CA MET A 292 -14.98 8.61 -0.35
C MET A 292 -15.22 7.13 -0.01
N SER A 293 -14.39 6.53 0.84
CA SER A 293 -14.55 5.13 1.28
C SER A 293 -15.92 4.87 1.92
N THR A 294 -16.39 5.82 2.75
CA THR A 294 -17.71 5.74 3.38
C THR A 294 -18.82 5.74 2.34
N ILE A 295 -18.77 6.67 1.38
CA ILE A 295 -19.79 6.81 0.33
C ILE A 295 -19.81 5.57 -0.56
N THR A 296 -18.66 5.08 -1.02
CA THR A 296 -18.62 3.90 -1.89
C THR A 296 -19.00 2.62 -1.18
N GLY A 297 -18.61 2.45 0.09
CA GLY A 297 -19.09 1.34 0.91
C GLY A 297 -20.61 1.37 1.05
N MET A 298 -21.17 2.55 1.32
CA MET A 298 -22.63 2.72 1.42
C MET A 298 -23.35 2.42 0.11
N LEU A 299 -22.87 2.96 -1.02
CA LEU A 299 -23.42 2.69 -2.35
C LEU A 299 -23.36 1.20 -2.70
N PHE A 300 -22.22 0.56 -2.45
CA PHE A 300 -22.07 -0.87 -2.71
C PHE A 300 -22.92 -1.74 -1.80
N GLY A 301 -23.09 -1.34 -0.53
CA GLY A 301 -23.94 -2.05 0.41
C GLY A 301 -25.44 -1.94 0.10
N TRP A 302 -25.86 -1.03 -0.77
CA TRP A 302 -27.24 -0.89 -1.24
C TRP A 302 -27.52 -1.63 -2.55
N LEU A 303 -26.48 -2.06 -3.26
CA LEU A 303 -26.54 -2.89 -4.47
C LEU A 303 -26.62 -4.38 -4.11
#